data_AF-A0A359IKG1-F1
#
_entry.id   AF-A0A359IKG1-F1
#
_cell.length_a   1.000
_cell.length_b   1.000
_cell.length_c   1.000
_cell.angle_alpha   90.00
_cell.angle_beta   90.00
_cell.angle_gamma   90.00
#
_symmetry.space_group_name_H-M   'P 1'
#
loop_
_entity.id
_entity.type
_entity.pdbx_description
1 polymer ?
#
loop_
_entity_poly.entity_id
_entity_poly.type
_entity_poly.pdbx_seq_one_letter_code
_entity_poly.pdbx_strand_id
1 'polypeptide(L)'
;MTIDDYNNMYENQSGNCLICGEHREKLCVDHDHKTDEVRGLLCSRCNSGLAYIDDTTYLNLALGYINNPNKKKYTFTDLRSVEGII
;
A
#
# COMPACT_ATOMS: atom_id res chain seq x y z
N MET A 1 3.29 -18.43 10.30
CA MET A 1 4.47 -18.24 9.45
C MET A 1 5.69 -18.61 10.26
N THR A 2 6.55 -19.44 9.68
CA THR A 2 7.84 -19.83 10.26
C THR A 2 8.94 -18.87 9.82
N ILE A 3 10.12 -18.99 10.43
CA ILE A 3 11.31 -18.25 10.00
C ILE A 3 11.72 -18.65 8.58
N ASP A 4 11.58 -19.93 8.22
CA ASP A 4 11.90 -20.43 6.88
C ASP A 4 10.93 -19.85 5.84
N ASP A 5 9.63 -19.74 6.15
CA ASP A 5 8.66 -19.08 5.27
C ASP A 5 9.07 -17.62 5.01
N TYR A 6 9.43 -16.89 6.07
CA TYR A 6 9.89 -15.51 5.96
C TYR A 6 11.17 -15.40 5.12
N ASN A 7 12.15 -16.26 5.36
CA ASN A 7 13.42 -16.26 4.61
C ASN A 7 13.18 -16.57 3.13
N ASN A 8 12.31 -17.53 2.82
CA ASN A 8 11.92 -17.84 1.45
C ASN A 8 11.28 -16.63 0.76
N MET A 9 10.37 -15.92 1.44
CA MET A 9 9.80 -14.68 0.92
C MET A 9 10.86 -13.60 0.71
N TYR A 10 11.79 -13.45 1.66
CA TYR A 10 12.87 -12.47 1.60
C TYR A 10 13.79 -12.72 0.39
N GLU A 11 14.21 -13.97 0.17
CA GLU A 11 15.02 -14.37 -0.96
C GLU A 11 14.28 -14.20 -2.29
N ASN A 12 13.01 -14.63 -2.36
CA ASN A 12 12.17 -14.45 -3.54
C ASN A 12 11.97 -12.97 -3.91
N GLN A 13 12.01 -12.07 -2.92
CA GLN A 13 11.96 -10.63 -3.11
C GLN A 13 13.34 -9.96 -3.25
N SER A 14 14.43 -10.73 -3.21
CA SER A 14 15.81 -10.21 -3.19
C SER A 14 16.06 -9.16 -2.09
N GLY A 15 15.39 -9.33 -0.94
CA GLY A 15 15.43 -8.38 0.19
C GLY A 15 14.83 -7.00 -0.10
N ASN A 16 14.05 -6.86 -1.17
CA ASN A 16 13.45 -5.59 -1.57
C ASN A 16 11.99 -5.48 -1.12
N CYS A 17 11.58 -4.28 -0.73
CA CYS A 17 10.18 -3.96 -0.47
C CYS A 17 9.33 -4.08 -1.75
N LEU A 18 8.20 -4.80 -1.71
CA LEU A 18 7.33 -4.94 -2.89
C LEU A 18 6.69 -3.62 -3.38
N ILE A 19 6.57 -2.61 -2.50
CA ILE A 19 5.98 -1.31 -2.88
C ILE A 19 7.04 -0.36 -3.45
N CYS A 20 8.12 -0.08 -2.71
CA CYS A 20 9.10 0.93 -3.13
C CYS A 20 10.32 0.37 -3.86
N GLY A 21 10.50 -0.96 -3.90
CA GLY A 21 11.64 -1.62 -4.53
C GLY A 21 12.98 -1.46 -3.80
N GLU A 22 13.02 -0.72 -2.69
CA GLU A 22 14.27 -0.48 -1.95
C GLU A 22 14.65 -1.69 -1.11
N HIS A 23 15.93 -2.06 -1.17
CA HIS A 23 16.51 -3.11 -0.34
C HIS A 23 16.49 -2.71 1.15
N ARG A 24 16.18 -3.68 2.02
CA ARG A 24 16.19 -3.53 3.47
C ARG A 24 16.66 -4.81 4.12
N GLU A 25 17.54 -4.71 5.11
CA GLU A 25 17.99 -5.85 5.92
C GLU A 25 16.84 -6.56 6.65
N LYS A 26 15.77 -5.83 6.95
CA LYS A 26 14.57 -6.34 7.61
C LYS A 26 13.33 -5.77 6.94
N LEU A 27 12.38 -6.64 6.64
CA LEU A 27 11.08 -6.28 6.08
C LEU A 27 9.98 -6.76 7.04
N CYS A 28 8.85 -6.09 6.99
CA CYS A 28 7.63 -6.42 7.70
C CYS A 28 6.76 -7.32 6.81
N VAL A 29 6.05 -8.27 7.42
CA VAL A 29 5.09 -9.09 6.68
C VAL A 29 3.78 -8.32 6.59
N ASP A 30 3.38 -8.03 5.36
CA ASP A 30 2.09 -7.44 5.04
C ASP A 30 1.04 -8.54 4.80
N HIS A 31 -0.16 -8.30 5.29
CA HIS A 31 -1.31 -9.19 5.12
C HIS A 31 -2.59 -8.38 4.89
N ASP A 32 -3.54 -8.98 4.19
CA ASP A 32 -4.86 -8.41 4.01
C ASP A 32 -5.65 -8.49 5.32
N HIS A 33 -6.08 -7.34 5.87
CA HIS A 33 -6.76 -7.28 7.17
C HIS A 33 -8.20 -7.86 7.16
N LYS A 34 -8.73 -8.30 6.01
CA LYS A 34 -10.05 -8.92 5.88
C LYS A 34 -9.97 -10.43 5.73
N THR A 35 -8.93 -10.92 5.05
CA THR A 35 -8.75 -12.34 4.70
C THR A 35 -7.62 -13.02 5.46
N ASP A 36 -6.77 -12.24 6.15
CA ASP A 36 -5.53 -12.67 6.79
C ASP A 36 -4.50 -13.29 5.82
N GLU A 37 -4.71 -13.17 4.50
CA GLU A 37 -3.78 -13.65 3.49
C GLU A 37 -2.52 -12.77 3.43
N VAL A 38 -1.35 -13.41 3.45
CA VAL A 38 -0.06 -12.71 3.32
C VAL A 38 0.11 -12.18 1.91
N ARG A 39 0.35 -10.88 1.78
CA ARG A 39 0.57 -10.21 0.49
C ARG A 39 2.05 -10.18 0.09
N GLY A 40 2.95 -10.01 1.05
CA GLY A 40 4.39 -9.98 0.83
C GLY A 40 5.17 -9.28 1.92
N LEU A 41 6.46 -9.00 1.68
CA LEU A 41 7.30 -8.25 2.61
C LEU A 41 7.48 -6.79 2.18
N LEU A 42 7.29 -5.88 3.13
CA LEU A 42 7.36 -4.43 2.92
C LEU A 42 8.37 -3.77 3.87
N CYS A 43 8.98 -2.65 3.48
CA CYS A 43 9.74 -1.85 4.44
C CYS A 43 8.80 -1.23 5.48
N SER A 44 9.30 -0.94 6.69
CA SER A 44 8.48 -0.38 7.79
C SER A 44 7.68 0.87 7.39
N ARG A 45 8.25 1.74 6.54
CA ARG A 45 7.59 2.93 6.01
C ARG A 45 6.39 2.56 5.13
N CYS A 46 6.59 1.68 4.16
CA CYS A 46 5.55 1.26 3.24
C CYS A 46 4.45 0.47 3.95
N ASN A 47 4.82 -0.44 4.86
CA ASN A 47 3.88 -1.22 5.65
C ASN A 47 2.96 -0.33 6.50
N SER A 48 3.55 0.62 7.23
CA SER A 48 2.78 1.57 8.05
C SER A 48 1.91 2.48 7.19
N GLY A 49 2.42 2.93 6.04
CA GLY A 49 1.66 3.76 5.11
C GLY A 49 0.45 3.02 4.52
N LEU A 50 0.64 1.75 4.13
CA LEU A 50 -0.42 0.91 3.59
C LEU A 50 -1.55 0.72 4.60
N ALA A 51 -1.24 0.52 5.89
CA ALA A 51 -2.24 0.35 6.95
C ALA A 51 -3.26 1.51 7.03
N TYR A 52 -2.90 2.72 6.61
CA TYR A 52 -3.82 3.88 6.57
C TYR A 52 -4.66 3.96 5.29
N ILE A 53 -4.21 3.35 4.19
CA ILE A 53 -4.79 3.50 2.85
C ILE A 53 -5.32 2.18 2.28
N ASP A 54 -5.25 1.09 3.05
CA ASP A 54 -5.72 -0.24 2.66
C ASP A 54 -7.23 -0.27 2.35
N ASP A 55 -7.98 0.72 2.86
CA ASP A 55 -9.28 1.07 2.31
C ASP A 55 -9.10 1.98 1.08
N THR A 56 -9.30 1.40 -0.10
CA THR A 56 -9.28 2.11 -1.39
C THR A 56 -10.17 3.36 -1.44
N THR A 57 -11.22 3.44 -0.61
CA THR A 57 -12.06 4.64 -0.47
C THR A 57 -11.26 5.83 0.01
N TYR A 58 -10.45 5.64 1.06
CA TYR A 58 -9.60 6.70 1.60
C TYR A 58 -8.53 7.11 0.60
N LEU A 59 -7.87 6.14 -0.05
CA LEU A 59 -6.85 6.40 -1.05
C LEU A 59 -7.38 7.28 -2.19
N ASN A 60 -8.56 6.95 -2.73
CA ASN A 60 -9.17 7.72 -3.81
C ASN A 60 -9.51 9.14 -3.38
N LEU A 61 -10.03 9.34 -2.16
CA LEU A 61 -10.30 10.68 -1.62
C LEU A 61 -9.01 11.48 -1.40
N ALA A 62 -7.96 10.83 -0.89
CA ALA A 62 -6.66 11.46 -0.67
C ALA A 62 -5.99 11.89 -2.00
N LEU A 63 -6.05 11.03 -3.02
CA LEU A 63 -5.59 11.37 -4.38
C LEU A 63 -6.37 12.55 -4.96
N GLY A 64 -7.70 12.54 -4.84
CA GLY A 64 -8.55 13.66 -5.25
C GLY A 64 -8.19 14.97 -4.54
N TYR A 65 -7.89 14.91 -3.23
CA TYR A 65 -7.46 16.07 -2.46
C TYR A 65 -6.10 16.62 -2.91
N ILE A 66 -5.09 15.77 -3.11
CA ILE A 66 -3.74 16.18 -3.55
C ILE A 66 -3.80 16.84 -4.92
N ASN A 67 -4.61 16.29 -5.82
CA ASN A 67 -4.78 16.80 -7.17
C ASN A 67 -5.78 17.98 -7.27
N ASN A 68 -6.30 18.48 -6.14
CA ASN A 68 -7.25 19.59 -6.13
C ASN A 68 -6.56 20.96 -6.03
N PRO A 69 -6.42 21.72 -7.13
CA PRO A 69 -5.84 23.06 -7.09
C PRO A 69 -6.69 24.07 -6.30
N ASN A 70 -7.99 23.78 -6.06
CA ASN A 70 -8.96 24.71 -5.51
C ASN A 70 -9.22 24.56 -4.01
N LYS A 71 -8.49 23.68 -3.29
CA LYS A 71 -8.59 23.46 -1.82
C LYS A 71 -10.02 23.21 -1.29
N LYS A 72 -10.92 22.68 -2.12
CA LYS A 72 -12.30 22.30 -1.73
C LYS A 72 -12.34 20.86 -1.22
N LYS A 73 -13.31 20.55 -0.36
CA LYS A 73 -13.55 19.19 0.13
C LYS A 73 -14.05 18.33 -1.04
N TYR A 74 -13.32 17.25 -1.35
CA TYR A 74 -13.71 16.26 -2.35
C TYR A 74 -14.64 15.22 -1.73
N THR A 75 -15.59 14.76 -2.53
CA THR A 75 -16.56 13.73 -2.18
C THR A 75 -16.52 12.59 -3.20
N PHE A 76 -17.10 11.44 -2.85
CA PHE A 76 -17.11 10.28 -3.73
C PHE A 76 -17.82 10.55 -5.07
N THR A 77 -18.75 11.52 -5.11
CA THR A 77 -19.42 11.94 -6.34
C THR A 77 -18.49 12.70 -7.29
N ASP A 78 -17.46 13.38 -6.79
CA ASP A 78 -16.50 14.14 -7.60
C ASP A 78 -15.47 13.24 -8.30
N LEU A 79 -15.26 12.02 -7.78
CA LEU A 79 -14.32 11.03 -8.31
C LEU A 79 -14.85 10.30 -9.56
N ARG A 80 -16.17 10.32 -9.82
CA ARG A 80 -16.77 9.66 -11.00
C ARG A 80 -16.64 10.45 -12.30
N SER A 81 -16.23 11.72 -12.22
CA SER A 81 -16.07 12.63 -13.37
C SER A 81 -14.68 12.61 -13.99
N VAL A 82 -13.72 11.91 -13.39
CA VAL A 82 -12.36 11.71 -13.93
C VAL A 82 -12.26 10.31 -14.52
N GLU A 83 -12.98 10.07 -15.63
CA GLU A 83 -12.61 8.99 -16.55
C GLU A 83 -11.23 9.33 -17.14
N GLY A 84 -10.16 8.84 -16.53
CA GLY A 84 -8.80 9.04 -17.08
C GLY A 84 -7.63 8.96 -16.10
N ILE A 85 -7.82 8.47 -14.87
CA ILE A 85 -6.70 8.21 -13.96
C ILE A 85 -6.74 6.75 -13.50
N ILE A 86 -6.63 5.83 -14.45
CA ILE A 86 -6.04 4.49 -14.29
C ILE A 86 -5.30 4.19 -15.60
#